data_AF-A0A672PAD1-F1
#
_entry.id   AF-A0A672PAD1-F1
#
_cell.length_a   1.000
_cell.length_b   1.000
_cell.length_c   1.000
_cell.angle_alpha   90.00
_cell.angle_beta   90.00
_cell.angle_gamma   90.00
#
_symmetry.space_group_name_H-M   'P 1'
#
loop_
_entity.id
_entity.type
_entity.pdbx_description
1 polymer ?
#
loop_
_entity_poly.entity_id
_entity_poly.type
_entity_poly.pdbx_seq_one_letter_code
_entity_poly.pdbx_strand_id
1 'polypeptide(L)'
;MDITDLSAVPGQELLLLTMHLPAHPGTSLLLQHTLDRLLKWVHPGLRLFHVSERASPGHPSHAVTIFLHESYGEERILRVLDFLQCPPWHALLRPYLLPSRDFYSLGTGMPVWGVRSVHYGGEVVRVTLHSTYDNFEDTVRLYETVLQRTVEEQKMGFFWFTLLTEAGVSLQLAIKQLSPGVRVEPCYSMVLQFWVGEIGQLVPLLPNTCSPISASRWHTEDLDDNKILFQVGHRKCALVSISPFSEQSY
;
A
#
# COMPACT_ATOMS: atom_id res chain seq x y z
N MET A 1 -0.13 -3.17 47.29
CA MET A 1 -1.61 -3.07 47.32
C MET A 1 -1.93 -1.59 47.29
N ASP A 2 -2.45 -1.00 46.21
CA ASP A 2 -2.96 -1.55 44.96
C ASP A 2 -2.58 -0.60 43.82
N ILE A 3 -2.05 -1.16 42.74
CA ILE A 3 -1.87 -0.48 41.46
C ILE A 3 -3.18 -0.73 40.72
N THR A 4 -4.00 0.30 40.60
CA THR A 4 -5.25 0.28 39.85
C THR A 4 -4.98 -0.08 38.38
N ASP A 5 -5.68 -1.10 37.93
CA ASP A 5 -5.87 -1.55 36.55
C ASP A 5 -5.95 -0.39 35.55
N LEU A 6 -4.88 -0.25 34.74
CA LEU A 6 -4.99 0.37 33.43
C LEU A 6 -5.45 -0.73 32.47
N SER A 7 -6.77 -0.88 32.36
CA SER A 7 -7.37 -1.67 31.27
C SER A 7 -6.87 -1.10 29.94
N ALA A 8 -5.96 -1.82 29.28
CA ALA A 8 -5.55 -1.54 27.93
C ALA A 8 -6.80 -1.64 27.04
N VAL A 9 -7.26 -0.50 26.53
CA VAL A 9 -8.14 -0.48 25.36
C VAL A 9 -7.35 -1.17 24.24
N PRO A 10 -7.92 -2.13 23.48
CA PRO A 10 -7.24 -2.71 22.33
C PRO A 10 -7.02 -1.60 21.30
N GLY A 11 -5.86 -0.94 21.37
CA GLY A 11 -5.45 0.02 20.38
C GLY A 11 -5.08 -0.73 19.11
N GLN A 12 -5.52 -0.17 17.99
CA GLN A 12 -5.26 -0.69 16.65
C GLN A 12 -3.78 -1.05 16.51
N GLU A 13 -3.47 -2.30 16.15
CA GLU A 13 -2.14 -2.62 15.66
C GLU A 13 -1.85 -1.71 14.47
N LEU A 14 -0.79 -0.91 14.54
CA LEU A 14 -0.36 -0.10 13.40
C LEU A 14 -0.09 -1.04 12.23
N LEU A 15 -0.67 -0.71 11.07
CA LEU A 15 -0.49 -1.48 9.84
C LEU A 15 1.00 -1.66 9.55
N LEU A 16 1.40 -2.89 9.23
CA LEU A 16 2.78 -3.21 8.81
C LEU A 16 3.23 -2.42 7.58
N LEU A 17 2.27 -1.95 6.78
CA LEU A 17 2.48 -1.19 5.56
C LEU A 17 1.69 0.12 5.60
N THR A 18 2.35 1.22 5.26
CA THR A 18 1.75 2.51 4.92
C THR A 18 2.17 2.87 3.50
N MET A 19 1.22 3.29 2.65
CA MET A 19 1.53 3.74 1.30
C MET A 19 1.57 5.26 1.26
N HIS A 20 2.73 5.81 0.91
CA HIS A 20 2.89 7.23 0.69
C HIS A 20 2.62 7.58 -0.76
N LEU A 21 1.67 8.47 -0.99
CA LEU A 21 1.31 8.95 -2.32
C LEU A 21 1.74 10.42 -2.44
N PRO A 22 2.82 10.74 -3.14
CA PRO A 22 3.21 12.10 -3.43
C PRO A 22 2.24 12.68 -4.48
N ALA A 23 1.41 13.61 -4.06
CA ALA A 23 0.45 14.32 -4.90
C ALA A 23 0.98 15.69 -5.33
N HIS A 24 0.36 16.25 -6.35
CA HIS A 24 0.65 17.62 -6.80
C HIS A 24 0.37 18.63 -5.66
N PRO A 25 1.20 19.67 -5.50
CA PRO A 25 0.96 20.71 -4.50
C PRO A 25 -0.47 21.27 -4.57
N GLY A 26 -1.13 21.43 -3.42
CA GLY A 26 -2.52 21.90 -3.33
C GLY A 26 -3.59 20.83 -3.56
N THR A 27 -3.23 19.60 -3.95
CA THR A 27 -4.19 18.49 -4.14
C THR A 27 -4.14 17.45 -3.02
N SER A 28 -3.12 17.50 -2.15
CA SER A 28 -2.83 16.50 -1.13
C SER A 28 -3.99 16.25 -0.17
N LEU A 29 -4.59 17.31 0.38
CA LEU A 29 -5.71 17.20 1.34
C LEU A 29 -6.97 16.60 0.70
N LEU A 30 -7.33 17.07 -0.50
CA LEU A 30 -8.48 16.54 -1.24
C LEU A 30 -8.27 15.05 -1.54
N LEU A 31 -7.05 14.68 -1.93
CA LEU A 31 -6.71 13.30 -2.24
C LEU A 31 -6.75 12.41 -1.00
N GLN A 32 -6.18 12.87 0.12
CA GLN A 32 -6.24 12.16 1.41
C GLN A 32 -7.69 11.92 1.82
N HIS A 33 -8.53 12.95 1.80
CA HIS A 33 -9.96 12.80 2.12
C HIS A 33 -10.69 11.87 1.16
N THR A 34 -10.34 11.88 -0.12
CA THR A 34 -10.94 10.99 -1.14
C THR A 34 -10.60 9.53 -0.86
N LEU A 35 -9.34 9.22 -0.53
CA LEU A 35 -8.88 7.89 -0.19
C LEU A 35 -9.43 7.40 1.15
N ASP A 36 -9.48 8.27 2.15
CA ASP A 36 -10.07 7.95 3.45
C ASP A 36 -11.56 7.64 3.32
N ARG A 37 -12.29 8.38 2.48
CA ARG A 37 -13.69 8.08 2.17
C ARG A 37 -13.81 6.72 1.50
N LEU A 38 -13.02 6.44 0.47
CA LEU A 38 -13.00 5.15 -0.21
C LEU A 38 -12.78 3.99 0.77
N LEU A 39 -11.77 4.10 1.64
CA LEU A 39 -11.48 3.06 2.63
C LEU A 39 -12.57 2.93 3.69
N LYS A 40 -13.25 4.01 4.09
CA LYS A 40 -14.37 3.94 5.05
C LYS A 40 -15.54 3.09 4.54
N TRP A 41 -15.76 3.04 3.21
CA TRP A 41 -16.76 2.15 2.63
C TRP A 41 -16.36 0.67 2.71
N VAL A 42 -15.06 0.39 2.83
CA VAL A 42 -14.52 -0.97 3.00
C VAL A 42 -14.43 -1.32 4.49
N HIS A 43 -13.66 -0.55 5.27
CA HIS A 43 -13.52 -0.69 6.70
C HIS A 43 -13.19 0.67 7.37
N PRO A 44 -13.99 1.15 8.35
CA PRO A 44 -13.85 2.50 8.92
C PRO A 44 -12.53 2.74 9.67
N GLY A 45 -11.93 1.68 10.22
CA GLY A 45 -10.67 1.72 10.97
C GLY A 45 -9.41 1.65 10.11
N LEU A 46 -9.51 1.31 8.81
CA LEU A 46 -8.34 1.11 7.96
C LEU A 46 -7.73 2.46 7.55
N ARG A 47 -6.42 2.63 7.78
CA ARG A 47 -5.64 3.84 7.48
C ARG A 47 -4.36 3.49 6.71
N LEU A 48 -4.53 3.15 5.44
CA LEU A 48 -3.46 2.60 4.61
C LEU A 48 -2.67 3.66 3.82
N PHE A 49 -3.31 4.78 3.46
CA PHE A 49 -2.73 5.79 2.58
C PHE A 49 -2.34 7.06 3.34
N HIS A 50 -1.17 7.58 3.03
CA HIS A 50 -0.69 8.88 3.47
C HIS A 50 -0.30 9.72 2.25
N VAL A 51 -1.01 10.80 1.99
CA VAL A 51 -0.74 11.70 0.88
C VAL A 51 0.17 12.83 1.33
N SER A 52 1.25 13.07 0.60
CA SER A 52 2.15 14.23 0.82
C SER A 52 2.33 15.01 -0.48
N GLU A 53 2.80 16.25 -0.43
CA GLU A 53 3.01 17.05 -1.64
C GLU A 53 4.41 16.83 -2.21
N ARG A 54 4.53 16.49 -3.50
CA ARG A 54 5.79 16.49 -4.30
C ARG A 54 5.52 16.64 -5.80
N ALA A 55 6.58 16.96 -6.55
CA ALA A 55 6.57 17.08 -8.01
C ALA A 55 7.34 15.93 -8.68
N SER A 56 6.62 15.03 -9.37
CA SER A 56 6.95 14.54 -10.72
C SER A 56 5.87 13.55 -11.21
N PRO A 57 5.41 13.64 -12.46
CA PRO A 57 4.59 12.60 -13.08
C PRO A 57 5.45 11.39 -13.47
N GLY A 58 5.02 10.18 -13.10
CA GLY A 58 5.64 8.90 -13.49
C GLY A 58 4.70 8.00 -14.30
N HIS A 59 5.05 6.72 -14.47
CA HIS A 59 4.15 5.67 -14.97
C HIS A 59 3.84 4.67 -13.84
N PRO A 60 2.63 4.09 -13.76
CA PRO A 60 2.26 3.28 -12.60
C PRO A 60 2.79 1.83 -12.69
N SER A 61 3.83 1.49 -11.93
CA SER A 61 4.21 0.09 -11.63
C SER A 61 3.31 -0.58 -10.58
N HIS A 62 2.52 0.21 -9.83
CA HIS A 62 1.70 -0.27 -8.71
C HIS A 62 0.21 -0.19 -8.99
N ALA A 63 -0.54 -1.18 -8.50
CA ALA A 63 -2.01 -1.17 -8.57
C ALA A 63 -2.64 -1.48 -7.21
N VAL A 64 -3.73 -0.80 -6.87
CA VAL A 64 -4.57 -1.11 -5.71
C VAL A 64 -5.87 -1.73 -6.22
N THR A 65 -6.22 -2.92 -5.76
CA THR A 65 -7.48 -3.59 -6.11
C THR A 65 -8.29 -3.85 -4.84
N ILE A 66 -9.54 -3.40 -4.82
CA ILE A 66 -10.49 -3.64 -3.74
C ILE A 66 -11.43 -4.77 -4.19
N PHE A 67 -11.43 -5.86 -3.46
CA PHE A 67 -12.34 -6.99 -3.64
C PHE A 67 -13.46 -6.88 -2.61
N LEU A 68 -14.69 -6.69 -3.08
CA LEU A 68 -15.89 -6.56 -2.25
C LEU A 68 -16.74 -7.82 -2.39
N HIS A 69 -17.21 -8.37 -1.28
CA HIS A 69 -17.97 -9.61 -1.32
C HIS A 69 -19.45 -9.33 -1.57
N GLU A 70 -20.03 -9.99 -2.58
CA GLU A 70 -21.38 -9.68 -3.07
C GLU A 70 -22.48 -9.93 -2.04
N SER A 71 -22.26 -10.89 -1.12
CA SER A 71 -23.22 -11.18 -0.05
C SER A 71 -23.46 -10.01 0.91
N TYR A 72 -22.58 -8.99 0.94
CA TYR A 72 -22.76 -7.78 1.74
C TYR A 72 -23.58 -6.69 1.02
N GLY A 73 -24.11 -6.99 -0.17
CA GLY A 73 -25.07 -6.17 -0.91
C GLY A 73 -24.47 -5.44 -2.12
N GLU A 74 -25.08 -5.66 -3.30
CA GLU A 74 -24.65 -5.06 -4.57
C GLU A 74 -24.69 -3.52 -4.55
N GLU A 75 -25.65 -2.92 -3.87
CA GLU A 75 -25.79 -1.46 -3.70
C GLU A 75 -24.52 -0.81 -3.13
N ARG A 76 -23.80 -1.51 -2.24
CA ARG A 76 -22.53 -1.01 -1.69
C ARG A 76 -21.44 -1.00 -2.76
N ILE A 77 -21.38 -2.02 -3.60
CA ILE A 77 -20.42 -2.14 -4.70
C ILE A 77 -20.69 -1.04 -5.74
N LEU A 78 -21.95 -0.84 -6.11
CA LEU A 78 -22.37 0.22 -7.03
C LEU A 78 -21.98 1.61 -6.52
N ARG A 79 -22.20 1.91 -5.23
CA ARG A 79 -21.77 3.19 -4.63
C ARG A 79 -20.26 3.43 -4.70
N VAL A 80 -19.46 2.39 -4.51
CA VAL A 80 -18.00 2.50 -4.63
C VAL A 80 -17.62 2.75 -6.09
N LEU A 81 -18.27 2.08 -7.04
CA LEU A 81 -18.05 2.30 -8.48
C LEU A 81 -18.45 3.72 -8.90
N ASP A 82 -19.61 4.21 -8.47
CA ASP A 82 -20.07 5.59 -8.74
C ASP A 82 -19.09 6.62 -8.18
N PHE A 83 -18.55 6.37 -6.99
CA PHE A 83 -17.53 7.23 -6.38
C PHE A 83 -16.25 7.31 -7.22
N LEU A 84 -15.81 6.20 -7.80
CA LEU A 84 -14.63 6.13 -8.67
C LEU A 84 -14.87 6.69 -10.08
N GLN A 85 -16.12 6.90 -10.47
CA GLN A 85 -16.47 7.57 -11.73
C GLN A 85 -16.55 9.10 -11.59
N CYS A 86 -16.49 9.63 -10.36
CA CYS A 86 -16.56 11.06 -10.09
C CYS A 86 -15.17 11.68 -9.86
N PRO A 87 -14.95 12.96 -10.22
CA PRO A 87 -13.71 13.66 -9.90
C PRO A 87 -13.34 13.56 -8.40
N PRO A 88 -12.04 13.41 -8.06
CA PRO A 88 -10.86 13.56 -8.91
C PRO A 88 -10.45 12.28 -9.68
N TRP A 89 -11.26 11.23 -9.66
CA TRP A 89 -10.96 9.98 -10.36
C TRP A 89 -11.14 10.11 -11.87
N HIS A 90 -10.27 9.44 -12.60
CA HIS A 90 -10.33 9.32 -14.05
C HIS A 90 -10.39 7.84 -14.43
N ALA A 91 -11.42 7.45 -15.18
CA ALA A 91 -11.50 6.11 -15.75
C ALA A 91 -10.41 5.93 -16.81
N LEU A 92 -9.61 4.88 -16.69
CA LEU A 92 -8.57 4.54 -17.64
C LEU A 92 -9.12 3.59 -18.71
N LEU A 93 -9.06 4.01 -19.98
CA LEU A 93 -9.34 3.12 -21.10
C LEU A 93 -8.15 2.16 -21.26
N ARG A 94 -8.33 0.91 -20.80
CA ARG A 94 -7.41 -0.23 -20.98
C ARG A 94 -5.91 0.15 -20.85
N PRO A 95 -5.38 0.25 -19.62
CA PRO A 95 -3.92 0.17 -19.46
C PRO A 95 -3.45 -1.12 -20.14
N TYR A 96 -2.51 -1.03 -21.09
CA TYR A 96 -2.05 -2.15 -21.93
C TYR A 96 -1.54 -3.39 -21.14
N LEU A 97 -1.44 -3.28 -19.82
CA LEU A 97 -0.91 -4.28 -18.90
C LEU A 97 -1.98 -5.06 -18.10
N LEU A 98 -3.27 -4.68 -18.15
CA LEU A 98 -4.29 -5.27 -17.27
C LEU A 98 -5.57 -5.70 -18.03
N PRO A 99 -6.08 -6.93 -17.83
CA PRO A 99 -7.13 -7.53 -18.67
C PRO A 99 -8.58 -7.10 -18.39
N SER A 100 -8.84 -6.23 -17.40
CA SER A 100 -10.20 -5.85 -16.97
C SER A 100 -10.55 -4.39 -17.29
N ARG A 101 -11.85 -4.11 -17.47
CA ARG A 101 -12.38 -2.83 -17.98
C ARG A 101 -12.48 -1.70 -16.96
N ASP A 102 -12.47 -1.99 -15.65
CA ASP A 102 -12.75 -0.98 -14.62
C ASP A 102 -11.47 -0.67 -13.84
N PHE A 103 -10.66 0.20 -14.41
CA PHE A 103 -9.49 0.79 -13.77
C PHE A 103 -9.63 2.30 -13.68
N TYR A 104 -9.21 2.86 -12.55
CA TYR A 104 -9.33 4.27 -12.22
C TYR A 104 -7.97 4.80 -11.79
N SER A 105 -7.72 6.09 -12.00
CA SER A 105 -6.52 6.75 -11.49
C SER A 105 -6.83 8.14 -10.98
N LEU A 106 -6.03 8.60 -10.03
CA LEU A 106 -6.10 9.94 -9.45
C LEU A 106 -5.25 10.96 -10.23
N GLY A 107 -4.51 10.52 -11.24
CA GLY A 107 -3.68 11.37 -12.08
C GLY A 107 -2.55 10.60 -12.76
N THR A 108 -1.86 11.26 -13.68
CA THR A 108 -0.68 10.70 -14.35
C THR A 108 0.38 10.29 -13.32
N GLY A 109 0.86 9.05 -13.42
CA GLY A 109 1.86 8.46 -12.52
C GLY A 109 1.33 7.91 -11.21
N MET A 110 0.09 8.23 -10.82
CA MET A 110 -0.52 7.65 -9.64
C MET A 110 -0.85 6.17 -9.86
N PRO A 111 -0.83 5.34 -8.80
CA PRO A 111 -1.18 3.93 -8.92
C PRO A 111 -2.58 3.75 -9.53
N VAL A 112 -2.76 2.63 -10.24
CA VAL A 112 -4.04 2.28 -10.84
C VAL A 112 -4.94 1.59 -9.82
N TRP A 113 -6.24 1.90 -9.84
CA TRP A 113 -7.22 1.42 -8.88
C TRP A 113 -8.25 0.55 -9.57
N GLY A 114 -8.61 -0.59 -8.96
CA GLY A 114 -9.67 -1.46 -9.44
C GLY A 114 -10.62 -1.87 -8.33
N VAL A 115 -11.88 -2.12 -8.68
CA VAL A 115 -12.88 -2.70 -7.78
C VAL A 115 -13.43 -3.96 -8.42
N ARG A 116 -13.43 -5.06 -7.68
CA ARG A 116 -13.93 -6.35 -8.15
C ARG A 116 -14.92 -6.88 -7.15
N SER A 117 -16.01 -7.47 -7.63
CA SER A 117 -16.87 -8.28 -6.79
C SER A 117 -16.27 -9.68 -6.63
N VAL A 118 -16.49 -10.31 -5.48
CA VAL A 118 -16.10 -11.70 -5.23
C VAL A 118 -17.28 -12.49 -4.66
N HIS A 119 -17.38 -13.76 -5.07
CA HIS A 119 -18.42 -14.69 -4.60
C HIS A 119 -17.93 -15.64 -3.50
N TYR A 120 -16.61 -15.73 -3.31
CA TYR A 120 -15.96 -16.61 -2.34
C TYR A 120 -14.81 -15.86 -1.67
N GLY A 121 -14.60 -16.14 -0.38
CA GLY A 121 -13.55 -15.50 0.43
C GLY A 121 -14.04 -14.28 1.22
N GLY A 122 -13.12 -13.59 1.88
CA GLY A 122 -13.42 -12.32 2.57
C GLY A 122 -13.30 -11.11 1.65
N GLU A 123 -13.63 -9.93 2.16
CA GLU A 123 -13.29 -8.69 1.45
C GLU A 123 -11.79 -8.45 1.53
N VAL A 124 -11.19 -7.91 0.47
CA VAL A 124 -9.74 -7.73 0.41
C VAL A 124 -9.38 -6.37 -0.15
N VAL A 125 -8.52 -5.63 0.54
CA VAL A 125 -7.79 -4.51 -0.06
C VAL A 125 -6.40 -5.03 -0.44
N ARG A 126 -6.12 -5.11 -1.74
CA ARG A 126 -4.87 -5.67 -2.25
C ARG A 126 -4.04 -4.60 -2.94
N VAL A 127 -2.81 -4.44 -2.47
CA VAL A 127 -1.77 -3.66 -3.15
C VAL A 127 -0.95 -4.63 -4.00
N THR A 128 -0.82 -4.39 -5.30
CA THR A 128 -0.08 -5.25 -6.22
C THR A 128 1.16 -4.51 -6.72
N LEU A 129 2.31 -5.11 -6.45
CA LEU A 129 3.60 -4.74 -7.01
C LEU A 129 3.85 -5.58 -8.25
N HIS A 130 4.26 -4.94 -9.34
CA HIS A 130 4.68 -5.66 -10.53
C HIS A 130 6.19 -5.79 -10.49
N SER A 131 6.67 -7.02 -10.64
CA SER A 131 8.11 -7.29 -10.75
C SER A 131 8.46 -7.77 -12.15
N THR A 132 9.66 -7.43 -12.61
CA THR A 132 10.18 -7.94 -13.87
C THR A 132 10.27 -9.48 -13.82
N TYR A 133 10.25 -10.10 -15.00
CA TYR A 133 10.27 -11.56 -15.08
C TYR A 133 11.52 -12.15 -14.38
N ASP A 134 12.67 -11.51 -14.57
CA ASP A 134 13.97 -11.98 -14.10
C ASP A 134 14.18 -11.76 -12.59
N ASN A 135 13.62 -10.68 -12.02
CA ASN A 135 13.78 -10.35 -10.59
C ASN A 135 12.73 -11.02 -9.69
N PHE A 136 11.70 -11.66 -10.24
CA PHE A 136 10.50 -12.03 -9.49
C PHE A 136 10.75 -12.85 -8.22
N GLU A 137 11.59 -13.89 -8.29
CA GLU A 137 11.89 -14.73 -7.12
C GLU A 137 12.64 -13.95 -6.03
N ASP A 138 13.62 -13.13 -6.42
CA ASP A 138 14.40 -12.33 -5.50
C ASP A 138 13.56 -11.19 -4.89
N THR A 139 12.63 -10.62 -5.67
CA THR A 139 11.64 -9.66 -5.19
C THR A 139 10.74 -10.28 -4.14
N VAL A 140 10.25 -11.51 -4.34
CA VAL A 140 9.45 -12.23 -3.34
C VAL A 140 10.26 -12.42 -2.05
N ARG A 141 11.51 -12.89 -2.16
CA ARG A 141 12.40 -13.09 -1.01
C ARG A 141 12.70 -11.80 -0.25
N LEU A 142 12.87 -10.69 -0.97
CA LEU A 142 13.04 -9.36 -0.36
C LEU A 142 11.83 -9.02 0.51
N TYR A 143 10.61 -9.12 -0.03
CA TYR A 143 9.41 -8.76 0.71
C TYR A 143 9.08 -9.79 1.82
N GLU A 144 9.42 -11.07 1.67
CA GLU A 144 9.40 -12.05 2.78
C GLU A 144 10.31 -11.61 3.93
N THR A 145 11.53 -11.16 3.60
CA THR A 145 12.52 -10.69 4.58
C THR A 145 12.07 -9.40 5.27
N VAL A 146 11.53 -8.45 4.51
CA VAL A 146 11.03 -7.17 5.04
C VAL A 146 9.81 -7.39 5.95
N LEU A 147 8.87 -8.24 5.54
CA LEU A 147 7.63 -8.48 6.27
C LEU A 147 7.76 -9.51 7.38
N GLN A 148 8.84 -10.31 7.37
CA GLN A 148 9.03 -11.46 8.26
C GLN A 148 7.83 -12.42 8.19
N ARG A 149 7.34 -12.68 6.98
CA ARG A 149 6.18 -13.54 6.69
C ARG A 149 6.46 -14.39 5.47
N THR A 150 5.93 -15.61 5.48
CA THR A 150 5.95 -16.48 4.31
C THR A 150 4.89 -16.05 3.33
N VAL A 151 5.20 -16.20 2.05
CA VAL A 151 4.30 -15.86 0.96
C VAL A 151 3.18 -16.91 0.77
N GLU A 152 2.00 -16.46 0.33
CA GLU A 152 0.90 -17.31 -0.11
C GLU A 152 0.86 -17.37 -1.65
N GLU A 153 0.74 -18.57 -2.23
CA GLU A 153 0.69 -18.78 -3.69
C GLU A 153 -0.73 -19.12 -4.17
N GLN A 154 -1.20 -18.43 -5.23
CA GLN A 154 -2.44 -18.81 -5.95
C GLN A 154 -2.12 -19.48 -7.27
N LYS A 155 -1.08 -19.01 -7.96
CA LYS A 155 -0.64 -19.49 -9.26
C LYS A 155 0.78 -19.03 -9.54
N MET A 156 1.45 -19.73 -10.45
CA MET A 156 2.77 -19.36 -10.94
C MET A 156 2.82 -17.88 -11.36
N GLY A 157 3.81 -17.15 -10.85
CA GLY A 157 3.98 -15.72 -11.13
C GLY A 157 3.04 -14.78 -10.35
N PHE A 158 2.30 -15.27 -9.35
CA PHE A 158 1.44 -14.43 -8.51
C PHE A 158 1.39 -14.90 -7.06
N PHE A 159 1.93 -14.06 -6.19
CA PHE A 159 2.13 -14.29 -4.78
C PHE A 159 1.52 -13.17 -3.93
N TRP A 160 1.12 -13.41 -2.69
CA TRP A 160 0.75 -12.33 -1.76
C TRP A 160 1.08 -12.63 -0.30
N PHE A 161 1.08 -11.57 0.49
CA PHE A 161 1.18 -11.56 1.93
C PHE A 161 -0.12 -11.00 2.51
N THR A 162 -0.76 -11.75 3.39
CA THR A 162 -1.81 -11.18 4.23
C THR A 162 -1.16 -10.37 5.35
N LEU A 163 -1.35 -9.04 5.36
CA LEU A 163 -0.73 -8.10 6.30
C LEU A 163 -1.58 -7.90 7.56
N LEU A 164 -2.90 -7.78 7.36
CA LEU A 164 -3.90 -7.63 8.41
C LEU A 164 -5.15 -8.40 8.00
N THR A 165 -5.83 -9.00 8.97
CA THR A 165 -7.22 -9.46 8.82
C THR A 165 -8.01 -8.91 10.00
N GLU A 166 -8.97 -8.03 9.72
CA GLU A 166 -9.77 -7.36 10.75
C GLU A 166 -11.23 -7.23 10.26
N ALA A 167 -12.19 -7.57 11.11
CA ALA A 167 -13.63 -7.41 10.86
C ALA A 167 -14.13 -7.93 9.49
N GLY A 168 -13.57 -9.06 9.00
CA GLY A 168 -13.94 -9.67 7.73
C GLY A 168 -13.28 -9.07 6.49
N VAL A 169 -12.36 -8.11 6.67
CA VAL A 169 -11.55 -7.50 5.62
C VAL A 169 -10.08 -7.88 5.81
N SER A 170 -9.42 -8.28 4.72
CA SER A 170 -7.98 -8.55 4.70
C SER A 170 -7.22 -7.50 3.89
N LEU A 171 -6.13 -6.98 4.45
CA LEU A 171 -5.15 -6.19 3.72
C LEU A 171 -4.07 -7.12 3.17
N GLN A 172 -3.83 -7.07 1.87
CA GLN A 172 -2.84 -7.90 1.20
C GLN A 172 -1.81 -7.07 0.42
N LEU A 173 -0.55 -7.50 0.46
CA LEU A 173 0.49 -7.07 -0.48
C LEU A 173 0.77 -8.22 -1.44
N ALA A 174 0.48 -8.04 -2.72
CA ALA A 174 0.70 -9.01 -3.77
C ALA A 174 1.87 -8.62 -4.66
N ILE A 175 2.57 -9.62 -5.18
CA ILE A 175 3.65 -9.48 -6.15
C ILE A 175 3.23 -10.27 -7.39
N LYS A 176 3.23 -9.59 -8.54
CA LYS A 176 2.85 -10.16 -9.83
C LYS A 176 4.04 -10.11 -10.79
N GLN A 177 4.43 -11.27 -11.28
CA GLN A 177 5.43 -11.41 -12.33
C GLN A 177 4.87 -10.86 -13.65
N LEU A 178 5.66 -10.01 -14.31
CA LEU A 178 5.37 -9.56 -15.66
C LEU A 178 5.84 -10.58 -16.72
N SER A 179 5.32 -10.44 -17.93
CA SER A 179 5.76 -11.26 -19.05
C SER A 179 7.23 -11.00 -19.39
N PRO A 180 7.98 -12.01 -19.88
CA PRO A 180 9.36 -11.84 -20.30
C PRO A 180 9.53 -10.66 -21.29
N GLY A 181 10.57 -9.86 -21.08
CA GLY A 181 10.87 -8.68 -21.92
C GLY A 181 10.05 -7.42 -21.63
N VAL A 182 9.07 -7.47 -20.72
CA VAL A 182 8.37 -6.28 -20.23
C VAL A 182 9.20 -5.65 -19.12
N ARG A 183 9.60 -4.38 -19.30
CA ARG A 183 10.27 -3.61 -18.25
C ARG A 183 9.24 -2.99 -17.30
N VAL A 184 9.54 -3.04 -16.01
CA VAL A 184 8.84 -2.25 -14.99
C VAL A 184 9.43 -0.83 -15.06
N GLU A 185 8.58 0.17 -15.26
CA GLU A 185 8.98 1.57 -15.06
C GLU A 185 8.76 1.92 -13.58
N PRO A 186 9.79 2.37 -12.84
CA PRO A 186 9.66 2.63 -11.41
C PRO A 186 8.55 3.67 -11.12
N CYS A 187 7.68 3.38 -10.15
CA CYS A 187 6.63 4.31 -9.75
C CYS A 187 7.17 5.28 -8.70
N TYR A 188 7.57 6.47 -9.14
CA TYR A 188 7.99 7.55 -8.26
C TYR A 188 6.84 8.18 -7.45
N SER A 189 5.59 7.92 -7.85
CA SER A 189 4.38 8.47 -7.22
C SER A 189 3.77 7.53 -6.18
N MET A 190 4.52 6.52 -5.72
CA MET A 190 4.12 5.67 -4.61
C MET A 190 5.35 5.11 -3.89
N VAL A 191 5.38 5.27 -2.57
CA VAL A 191 6.47 4.76 -1.72
C VAL A 191 5.88 3.86 -0.65
N LEU A 192 6.39 2.63 -0.56
CA LEU A 192 5.97 1.67 0.47
C LEU A 192 6.77 1.93 1.74
N GLN A 193 6.08 2.20 2.85
CA GLN A 193 6.70 2.33 4.16
C GLN A 193 6.35 1.13 5.05
N PHE A 194 7.38 0.43 5.53
CA PHE A 194 7.25 -0.72 6.42
C PHE A 194 7.68 -0.37 7.83
N TRP A 195 6.95 -0.89 8.81
CA TRP A 195 7.33 -0.79 10.22
C TRP A 195 8.20 -1.98 10.61
N VAL A 196 9.42 -1.70 11.06
CA VAL A 196 10.40 -2.72 11.44
C VAL A 196 10.88 -2.52 12.86
N GLY A 197 11.10 -3.62 13.58
CA GLY A 197 11.60 -3.58 14.96
C GLY A 197 13.06 -3.09 15.03
N GLU A 198 13.95 -3.76 14.29
CA GLU A 198 15.38 -3.44 14.26
C GLU A 198 15.89 -3.39 12.82
N ILE A 199 16.25 -2.19 12.37
CA ILE A 199 16.78 -2.00 11.01
C ILE A 199 18.16 -2.66 10.83
N GLY A 200 18.96 -2.74 11.89
CA GLY A 200 20.34 -3.26 11.83
C GLY A 200 20.46 -4.72 11.38
N GLN A 201 19.45 -5.54 11.67
CA GLN A 201 19.40 -6.93 11.20
C GLN A 201 18.91 -7.04 9.75
N LEU A 202 18.11 -6.07 9.30
CA LEU A 202 17.54 -6.04 7.95
C LEU A 202 18.54 -5.52 6.92
N VAL A 203 19.33 -4.48 7.25
CA VAL A 203 20.27 -3.83 6.31
C VAL A 203 21.16 -4.82 5.54
N PRO A 204 21.81 -5.82 6.18
CA PRO A 204 22.68 -6.76 5.45
C PRO A 204 21.95 -7.69 4.48
N LEU A 205 20.63 -7.82 4.61
CA LEU A 205 19.80 -8.70 3.79
C LEU A 205 19.14 -7.99 2.60
N LEU A 206 19.25 -6.66 2.54
CA LEU A 206 18.66 -5.87 1.47
C LEU A 206 19.56 -5.91 0.21
N PRO A 207 18.97 -6.00 -0.99
CA PRO A 207 19.73 -6.05 -2.25
C PRO A 207 20.44 -4.73 -2.55
N ASN A 208 19.85 -3.61 -2.11
CA ASN A 208 20.34 -2.26 -2.32
C ASN A 208 20.74 -1.59 -1.01
N THR A 209 21.62 -0.59 -1.13
CA THR A 209 22.14 0.17 0.02
C THR A 209 21.00 0.84 0.79
N CYS A 210 20.87 0.50 2.06
CA CYS A 210 19.90 1.11 2.95
C CYS A 210 20.56 2.24 3.74
N SER A 211 20.05 3.46 3.57
CA SER A 211 20.63 4.68 4.16
C SER A 211 19.67 5.35 5.13
N PRO A 212 20.16 5.88 6.27
CA PRO A 212 19.33 6.60 7.21
C PRO A 212 18.88 7.94 6.62
N ILE A 213 17.59 8.25 6.77
CA ILE A 213 17.04 9.60 6.59
C ILE A 213 17.04 10.34 7.93
N SER A 214 16.74 9.63 9.01
CA SER A 214 16.74 10.13 10.40
C SER A 214 17.01 8.98 11.36
N ALA A 215 17.08 9.27 12.67
CA ALA A 215 17.28 8.25 13.70
C ALA A 215 16.27 7.09 13.63
N SER A 216 15.04 7.36 13.20
CA SER A 216 13.95 6.37 13.13
C SER A 216 13.47 6.06 11.71
N ARG A 217 14.06 6.66 10.68
CA ARG A 217 13.57 6.50 9.30
C ARG A 217 14.71 6.22 8.34
N TRP A 218 14.55 5.17 7.56
CA TRP A 218 15.56 4.69 6.61
C TRP A 218 14.92 4.51 5.24
N HIS A 219 15.74 4.48 4.20
CA HIS A 219 15.27 4.24 2.84
C HIS A 219 16.20 3.32 2.07
N THR A 220 15.63 2.62 1.10
CA THR A 220 16.31 1.80 0.11
C THR A 220 15.45 1.74 -1.17
N GLU A 221 15.86 0.91 -2.12
CA GLU A 221 15.14 0.56 -3.35
C GLU A 221 14.99 -0.97 -3.44
N ASP A 222 13.90 -1.45 -4.04
CA ASP A 222 13.80 -2.86 -4.43
C ASP A 222 14.57 -3.15 -5.73
N LEU A 223 14.49 -4.40 -6.21
CA LEU A 223 15.21 -4.84 -7.42
C LEU A 223 14.69 -4.18 -8.71
N ASP A 224 13.51 -3.55 -8.67
CA ASP A 224 12.89 -2.86 -9.80
C ASP A 224 12.87 -1.33 -9.55
N ASP A 225 13.82 -0.82 -8.75
CA ASP A 225 14.05 0.59 -8.39
C ASP A 225 12.86 1.30 -7.69
N ASN A 226 11.89 0.55 -7.14
CA ASN A 226 10.81 1.16 -6.36
C ASN A 226 11.33 1.56 -4.98
N LYS A 227 10.98 2.79 -4.55
CA LYS A 227 11.42 3.32 -3.26
C LYS A 227 10.73 2.59 -2.11
N ILE A 228 11.53 2.14 -1.16
CA ILE A 228 11.08 1.56 0.11
C ILE A 228 11.53 2.46 1.27
N LEU A 229 10.63 2.69 2.21
CA LEU A 229 10.91 3.35 3.48
C LEU A 229 10.77 2.37 4.63
N PHE A 230 11.64 2.49 5.62
CA PHE A 230 11.52 1.78 6.88
C PHE A 230 11.33 2.79 7.99
N GLN A 231 10.31 2.55 8.82
CA GLN A 231 10.07 3.28 10.05
C GLN A 231 10.44 2.36 11.22
N VAL A 232 11.50 2.75 11.94
CA VAL A 232 12.02 2.06 13.11
C VAL A 232 11.30 2.58 14.34
N GLY A 233 10.71 1.67 15.11
CA GLY A 233 10.03 2.03 16.36
C GLY A 233 9.21 0.88 16.91
N HIS A 234 9.02 0.87 18.23
CA HIS A 234 8.11 -0.07 18.88
C HIS A 234 6.67 0.21 18.45
N ARG A 235 5.90 -0.86 18.19
CA ARG A 235 4.44 -0.85 18.02
C ARG A 235 3.78 -0.25 19.27
N LYS A 236 3.71 1.07 19.35
CA LYS A 236 2.88 1.75 20.36
C LYS A 236 1.49 1.90 19.75
N CYS A 237 0.50 1.32 20.43
CA CYS A 237 -0.89 1.79 20.33
C CYS A 237 -0.86 3.32 20.31
N ALA A 238 -1.50 3.91 19.30
CA ALA A 238 -1.50 5.35 19.12
C ALA A 238 -2.03 6.06 20.38
N LEU A 239 -1.13 6.57 21.22
CA LEU A 239 -1.38 7.87 21.83
C LEU A 239 -1.08 8.87 20.71
N VAL A 240 -2.15 9.48 20.22
CA VAL A 240 -2.12 10.54 19.22
C VAL A 240 -1.08 11.58 19.65
N SER A 241 0.09 11.58 19.01
CA SER A 241 1.01 12.72 19.06
C SER A 241 0.88 13.46 17.75
N ILE A 242 0.07 14.50 17.74
CA ILE A 242 0.12 15.53 16.70
C ILE A 242 1.45 16.25 16.92
N SER A 243 2.46 15.91 16.12
CA SER A 243 3.69 16.70 16.02
C SER A 243 3.60 17.52 14.74
N PRO A 244 3.65 18.86 14.81
CA PRO A 244 3.68 19.69 13.62
C PRO A 244 4.99 19.46 12.87
N PHE A 245 4.88 19.12 11.59
CA PHE A 245 6.02 18.97 10.68
C PHE A 245 6.57 20.38 10.38
N SER A 246 7.81 20.65 10.76
CA SER A 246 8.51 21.88 10.39
C SER A 246 9.42 21.62 9.18
N GLU A 247 9.16 22.32 8.08
CA GLU A 247 10.03 22.40 6.92
C GLU A 247 11.35 23.10 7.28
N GLN A 248 12.48 22.48 6.91
CA GLN A 248 13.85 23.00 6.68
C GLN A 248 14.80 21.80 6.88
N SER A 249 15.64 21.33 5.96
CA SER A 249 16.32 21.96 4.82
C SER A 249 16.77 20.86 3.84
N TYR A 250 16.90 21.23 2.57
CA TYR A 250 17.62 20.47 1.54
C TYR A 250 19.12 20.36 1.84
#